data_AF-F0GJ37-F1
#
_entry.id   AF-F0GJ37-F1
#
_cell.length_a   1.000
_cell.length_b   1.000
_cell.length_c   1.000
_cell.angle_alpha   90.00
_cell.angle_beta   90.00
_cell.angle_gamma   90.00
#
_symmetry.space_group_name_H-M   'P 1'
#
loop_
_entity.id
_entity.type
_entity.pdbx_description
1 polymer ?
#
loop_
_entity_poly.entity_id
_entity_poly.type
_entity_poly.pdbx_seq_one_letter_code
_entity_poly.pdbx_strand_id
1 'polypeptide(L)' 'MRHVEWFHDHVRIERMLFDGAPFLHDGALEIDAARAGLGLEFRAADAADYAI' A
#
# COMPACT_ATOMS: atom_id res chain seq x y z
N MET A 1 11.98 -13.73 11.35
CA MET A 1 11.29 -12.42 11.33
C MET A 1 12.30 -11.38 10.89
N ARG A 2 11.97 -10.53 9.91
CA ARG A 2 12.82 -9.44 9.45
C ARG A 2 12.00 -8.16 9.53
N HIS A 3 12.63 -7.06 9.93
CA HIS A 3 12.00 -5.75 9.94
C HIS A 3 12.24 -5.08 8.59
N VAL A 4 11.28 -4.26 8.17
CA VAL A 4 11.38 -3.37 7.01
C VAL A 4 11.03 -1.97 7.47
N GLU A 5 11.57 -0.97 6.79
CA GLU A 5 11.23 0.41 7.06
C GLU A 5 9.73 0.66 6.85
N TRP A 6 9.11 1.36 7.81
CA TRP A 6 7.74 1.82 7.72
C TRP A 6 7.74 3.35 7.60
N PHE A 7 7.95 3.84 6.38
CA PHE A 7 8.11 5.27 6.12
C PHE A 7 6.74 5.96 6.00
N HIS A 8 6.50 6.95 6.85
CA HIS A 8 5.18 7.60 6.96
C HIS A 8 4.65 8.12 5.61
N ASP A 9 5.51 8.76 4.82
CA ASP A 9 5.07 9.39 3.57
C ASP A 9 4.69 8.33 2.52
N HIS A 10 5.43 7.23 2.46
CA HIS A 10 5.09 6.12 1.56
C HIS A 10 3.78 5.48 1.95
N VAL A 11 3.58 5.18 3.24
CA VAL A 11 2.32 4.62 3.74
C VAL A 11 1.14 5.53 3.41
N ARG A 12 1.33 6.85 3.53
CA ARG A 12 0.31 7.84 3.16
C ARG A 12 0.01 7.81 1.66
N ILE A 13 1.04 7.85 0.81
CA ILE A 13 0.89 7.85 -0.65
C ILE A 13 0.29 6.53 -1.16
N GLU A 14 0.77 5.40 -0.66
CA GLU A 14 0.30 4.06 -1.04
C GLU A 14 -1.19 3.89 -0.72
N ARG A 15 -1.63 4.34 0.46
CA ARG A 15 -3.06 4.34 0.84
C ARG A 15 -3.92 5.28 0.02
N MET A 16 -3.35 6.39 -0.47
CA MET A 16 -4.07 7.33 -1.32
C MET A 16 -4.27 6.78 -2.74
N LEU A 17 -3.26 6.12 -3.30
CA LEU A 17 -3.20 5.83 -4.74
C LEU A 17 -3.42 4.37 -5.10
N PHE A 18 -3.35 3.45 -4.13
CA PHE A 18 -3.52 2.03 -4.37
C PHE A 18 -4.57 1.41 -3.45
N ASP A 19 -5.36 0.52 -4.01
CA ASP A 19 -6.10 -0.47 -3.25
C ASP A 19 -5.17 -1.67 -2.95
N GLY A 20 -5.32 -2.26 -1.76
CA GLY A 20 -4.50 -3.38 -1.30
C GLY A 20 -3.17 -3.03 -0.65
N ALA A 21 -2.88 -1.74 -0.42
CA ALA A 21 -1.72 -1.32 0.36
C ALA A 21 -1.75 -1.94 1.78
N PRO A 22 -0.65 -2.53 2.26
CA PRO A 22 -0.65 -3.26 3.52
C PRO A 22 -0.88 -2.34 4.71
N PHE A 23 -1.38 -2.93 5.80
CA PHE A 23 -1.54 -2.25 7.07
C PHE A 23 -0.84 -3.04 8.17
N LEU A 24 -0.36 -2.31 9.18
CA LEU A 24 0.24 -2.92 10.34
C LEU A 24 -0.86 -3.43 11.26
N HIS A 25 -0.78 -4.71 11.60
CA HIS A 25 -1.51 -5.34 12.67
C HIS A 25 -0.52 -5.68 13.77
N ASP A 26 -0.69 -5.09 14.94
CA ASP A 26 0.19 -5.32 16.10
C ASP A 26 1.70 -5.21 15.77
N GLY A 27 2.05 -4.28 14.88
CA GLY A 27 3.43 -4.03 14.45
C GLY A 27 3.97 -4.99 13.38
N ALA A 28 3.13 -5.86 12.83
CA ALA A 28 3.46 -6.76 11.73
C ALA A 28 2.74 -6.39 10.44
N LEU A 29 3.41 -6.56 9.31
CA LEU A 29 2.80 -6.48 7.98
C LEU A 29 2.09 -7.80 7.68
N GLU A 30 0.80 -7.71 7.35
CA GLU A 30 0.05 -8.83 6.81
C GLU A 30 0.01 -8.75 5.28
N ILE A 31 0.19 -9.91 4.64
CA ILE A 31 0.09 -10.05 3.18
C ILE A 31 -1.24 -10.75 2.88
N ASP A 32 -2.06 -10.14 2.04
CA ASP A 32 -3.28 -10.77 1.54
C ASP A 32 -2.93 -11.85 0.50
N ALA A 33 -2.93 -13.11 0.94
CA ALA A 33 -2.62 -14.26 0.11
C ALA A 33 -3.70 -14.56 -0.96
N ALA A 34 -4.87 -13.93 -0.90
CA ALA A 34 -5.90 -14.09 -1.91
C ALA A 34 -5.64 -13.23 -3.16
N ARG A 35 -4.79 -12.20 -3.07
CA ARG A 35 -4.47 -11.32 -4.19
C ARG A 35 -3.17 -11.75 -4.86
N ALA A 36 -3.19 -11.84 -6.18
CA ALA A 36 -2.02 -12.21 -6.96
C ALA A 36 -0.97 -11.07 -7.01
N GLY A 37 0.30 -11.44 -7.20
CA GLY A 37 1.39 -10.48 -7.40
C GLY A 37 1.66 -9.63 -6.16
N LEU A 38 1.75 -8.32 -6.34
CA LEU A 38 1.95 -7.37 -5.22
C LEU A 38 0.68 -7.14 -4.40
N GLY A 39 -0.47 -7.63 -4.84
CA GLY A 39 -1.75 -7.36 -4.20
C GLY A 39 -2.22 -5.91 -4.32
N LEU A 40 -1.62 -5.11 -5.21
CA LEU A 40 -1.94 -3.70 -5.40
C LEU A 40 -2.75 -3.47 -6.67
N GLU A 41 -3.75 -2.60 -6.58
CA GLU A 41 -4.50 -2.09 -7.73
C GLU A 41 -4.46 -0.55 -7.75
N PHE A 42 -4.14 0.04 -8.90
CA PHE A 42 -3.97 1.49 -9.02
C PHE A 42 -5.32 2.20 -9.12
N ARG A 43 -5.52 3.19 -8.26
CA ARG A 43 -6.75 3.99 -8.21
C ARG A 43 -6.62 5.21 -9.12
N ALA A 44 -6.82 5.00 -10.41
CA ALA A 44 -6.59 6.03 -11.44
C ALA A 44 -7.38 7.33 -11.21
N ALA A 45 -8.62 7.23 -10.73
CA ALA A 45 -9.44 8.41 -10.40
C ALA A 45 -8.83 9.23 -9.25
N ASP A 46 -8.30 8.57 -8.22
CA ASP A 46 -7.69 9.23 -7.06
C ASP A 46 -6.31 9.82 -7.38
N ALA A 47 -5.64 9.29 -8.40
CA ALA A 47 -4.37 9.80 -8.89
C ALA A 47 -4.51 10.96 -9.91
N ALA A 48 -5.72 11.24 -10.40
CA ALA A 48 -5.95 12.18 -11.50
C ALA A 48 -5.44 13.60 -11.18
N ASP A 49 -5.57 14.04 -9.93
CA ASP A 49 -5.13 15.36 -9.46
C ASP A 49 -3.61 15.55 -9.46
N TYR A 50 -2.84 14.46 -9.64
CA TYR A 50 -1.38 14.46 -9.63
C TYR A 50 -0.76 14.16 -11.01
N ALA A 51 -1.58 14.02 -12.06
CA ALA A 51 -1.11 13.77 -13.42
C ALA A 51 -0.41 15.00 -14.03
N ILE A 52 0.60 14.78 -14.88
CA ILE A 52 1.36 15.80 -15.62
C ILE A 52 0.90 15.83 -17.08
#